data_AF-A0A7J4K2R7-F1
#
_entry.id   AF-A0A7J4K2R7-F1
#
_cell.length_a   1.000
_cell.length_b   1.000
_cell.length_c   1.000
_cell.angle_alpha   90.00
_cell.angle_beta   90.00
_cell.angle_gamma   90.00
#
_symmetry.space_group_name_H-M   'P 1'
#
loop_
_entity.id
_entity.type
_entity.pdbx_description
1 polymer ?
#
loop_
_entity_poly.entity_id
_entity_poly.type
_entity_poly.pdbx_seq_one_letter_code
_entity_poly.pdbx_strand_id
1 'polypeptide(L)'
;MPELRGYHYTNSRAYRSIQTKGIEGFFTGKYDEFTGLIPRRRFVYIGDGHGLPNAAHDGVIEGLLEPRPTSWIENPEFPDLWRYLMHDICRKKEVMLLSFPILRSDKAYVVERAHVERELYREAKGLGKPTKETRDEAFRRYWESRVRAHRYDGNYAVPQLAIWSGIPFERLQVEWSRPTDDVWNEVLAESESQKSHVRKKNAKKIAKSS
;
A
#
# COMPACT_ATOMS: atom_id res chain seq x y z
N MET A 1 -17.88 -14.67 -11.59
CA MET A 1 -16.56 -14.01 -11.42
C MET A 1 -16.16 -14.20 -9.97
N PRO A 2 -14.89 -14.55 -9.67
CA PRO A 2 -14.43 -14.68 -8.30
C PRO A 2 -14.64 -13.36 -7.54
N GLU A 3 -14.96 -13.46 -6.26
CA GLU A 3 -15.14 -12.32 -5.38
C GLU A 3 -13.81 -11.55 -5.25
N LEU A 4 -13.81 -10.26 -5.58
CA LEU A 4 -12.64 -9.41 -5.40
C LEU A 4 -12.42 -9.17 -3.90
N ARG A 5 -11.19 -9.40 -3.42
CA ARG A 5 -10.82 -9.23 -2.01
C ARG A 5 -9.77 -8.14 -1.85
N GLY A 6 -9.83 -7.46 -0.71
CA GLY A 6 -8.80 -6.55 -0.24
C GLY A 6 -8.06 -7.15 0.95
N TYR A 7 -6.79 -6.82 1.08
CA TYR A 7 -5.93 -7.26 2.17
C TYR A 7 -5.35 -6.05 2.90
N HIS A 8 -5.33 -6.10 4.23
CA HIS A 8 -4.85 -5.00 5.07
C HIS A 8 -3.99 -5.54 6.21
N TYR A 9 -2.74 -5.10 6.26
CA TYR A 9 -1.82 -5.39 7.35
C TYR A 9 -2.09 -4.49 8.54
N THR A 10 -2.14 -5.10 9.73
CA THR A 10 -2.40 -4.43 11.00
C THR A 10 -1.66 -5.13 12.14
N ASN A 11 -2.04 -4.86 13.38
CA ASN A 11 -1.54 -5.51 14.59
C ASN A 11 -2.69 -5.66 15.61
N SER A 12 -2.53 -6.49 16.64
CA SER A 12 -3.61 -6.73 17.62
C SER A 12 -4.11 -5.49 18.35
N ARG A 13 -3.25 -4.48 18.60
CA ARG A 13 -3.72 -3.23 19.21
C ARG A 13 -4.69 -2.50 18.29
N ALA A 14 -4.35 -2.36 17.02
CA ALA A 14 -5.22 -1.74 16.03
C ALA A 14 -6.46 -2.62 15.75
N TYR A 15 -6.31 -3.95 15.70
CA TYR A 15 -7.41 -4.88 15.53
C TYR A 15 -8.44 -4.81 16.69
N ARG A 16 -7.99 -4.69 17.94
CA ARG A 16 -8.90 -4.42 19.07
C ARG A 16 -9.60 -3.07 18.94
N SER A 17 -8.90 -2.05 18.44
CA SER A 17 -9.49 -0.71 18.26
C SER A 17 -10.57 -0.67 17.17
N ILE A 18 -10.52 -1.53 16.15
CA ILE A 18 -11.56 -1.59 15.12
C ILE A 18 -12.79 -2.38 15.57
N GLN A 19 -12.69 -3.14 16.66
CA GLN A 19 -13.81 -3.87 17.29
C GLN A 19 -14.66 -2.98 18.20
N THR A 20 -14.08 -1.90 18.70
CA THR A 20 -14.79 -0.91 19.51
C THR A 20 -15.42 0.15 18.63
N LYS A 21 -16.42 0.89 19.15
CA LYS A 21 -16.93 2.10 18.49
C LYS A 21 -15.76 3.03 18.12
N GLY A 22 -15.98 3.86 17.10
CA GLY A 22 -14.97 4.74 16.50
C GLY A 22 -14.18 5.58 17.51
N ILE A 23 -13.05 6.12 17.06
CA ILE A 23 -12.24 7.00 17.91
C ILE A 23 -12.84 8.41 17.83
N GLU A 24 -13.37 8.87 18.96
CA GLU A 24 -13.83 10.24 19.18
C GLU A 24 -12.73 11.26 18.81
N GLY A 25 -13.08 12.29 18.05
CA GLY A 25 -12.19 13.44 17.80
C GLY A 25 -11.29 13.38 16.57
N PHE A 26 -11.51 12.47 15.62
CA PHE A 26 -10.81 12.49 14.32
C PHE A 26 -11.66 13.14 13.21
N PHE A 27 -10.99 13.65 12.15
CA PHE A 27 -11.49 14.42 10.99
C PHE A 27 -12.69 13.87 10.18
N THR A 28 -13.40 12.86 10.69
CA THR A 28 -14.50 12.18 10.02
C THR A 28 -15.60 11.84 11.03
N GLY A 29 -16.35 12.84 11.52
CA GLY A 29 -17.46 12.62 12.47
C GLY A 29 -18.50 11.58 12.02
N LYS A 30 -18.53 11.24 10.72
CA LYS A 30 -19.30 10.11 10.17
C LYS A 30 -18.86 8.71 10.66
N TYR A 31 -17.73 8.58 11.36
CA TYR A 31 -17.19 7.30 11.81
C TYR A 31 -17.03 7.19 13.33
N ASP A 32 -17.57 8.14 14.11
CA ASP A 32 -17.41 8.17 15.57
C ASP A 32 -18.04 6.93 16.23
N GLU A 33 -19.13 6.40 15.66
CA GLU A 33 -19.77 5.17 16.12
C GLU A 33 -19.45 3.95 15.25
N PHE A 34 -18.61 4.10 14.24
CA PHE A 34 -18.34 3.04 13.27
C PHE A 34 -17.38 1.99 13.84
N THR A 35 -17.75 0.73 13.68
CA THR A 35 -16.92 -0.43 14.04
C THR A 35 -16.38 -1.07 12.76
N GLY A 36 -15.05 -1.10 12.62
CA GLY A 36 -14.36 -1.65 11.46
C GLY A 36 -13.16 -0.81 11.02
N LEU A 37 -12.64 -1.08 9.81
CA LEU A 37 -11.57 -0.27 9.23
C LEU A 37 -12.16 1.06 8.77
N ILE A 38 -11.53 2.16 9.17
CA ILE A 38 -11.95 3.51 8.77
C ILE A 38 -10.84 4.25 8.02
N PRO A 39 -11.20 5.08 7.03
CA PRO A 39 -10.24 5.79 6.21
C PRO A 39 -9.56 6.93 6.97
N ARG A 40 -8.36 6.68 7.50
CA ARG A 40 -7.63 7.63 8.37
C ARG A 40 -6.40 8.25 7.74
N ARG A 41 -5.66 7.49 6.96
CA ARG A 41 -4.40 7.96 6.39
C ARG A 41 -4.73 8.81 5.18
N ARG A 42 -4.24 10.05 5.14
CA ARG A 42 -4.43 10.91 3.96
C ARG A 42 -3.88 10.21 2.73
N PHE A 43 -4.66 10.20 1.65
CA PHE A 43 -4.20 9.64 0.37
C PHE A 43 -3.05 10.47 -0.22
N VAL A 44 -3.19 11.80 -0.20
CA VAL A 44 -2.12 12.78 -0.45
C VAL A 44 -2.03 13.73 0.74
N TYR A 45 -0.82 14.00 1.24
CA TYR A 45 -0.61 14.91 2.36
C TYR A 45 -1.02 16.35 2.01
N ILE A 46 -1.45 17.11 3.03
CA ILE A 46 -1.72 18.55 2.83
C ILE A 46 -0.41 19.23 2.46
N GLY A 47 -0.51 20.09 1.45
CA GLY A 47 0.63 20.84 0.93
C GLY A 47 1.31 20.15 -0.24
N ASP A 48 1.05 18.86 -0.51
CA ASP A 48 1.51 18.12 -1.69
C ASP A 48 0.42 17.98 -2.76
N GLY A 49 0.82 17.80 -4.02
CA GLY A 49 -0.12 17.67 -5.14
C GLY A 49 -0.90 18.97 -5.40
N HIS A 50 -0.18 20.08 -5.60
CA HIS A 50 -0.78 21.38 -5.88
C HIS A 50 -1.87 21.31 -6.97
N GLY A 51 -3.03 21.91 -6.69
CA GLY A 51 -4.19 21.91 -7.60
C GLY A 51 -5.05 20.65 -7.56
N LEU A 52 -4.72 19.66 -6.72
CA LEU A 52 -5.60 18.51 -6.50
C LEU A 52 -6.89 18.90 -5.78
N PRO A 53 -8.00 18.21 -6.06
CA PRO A 53 -9.26 18.45 -5.35
C PRO A 53 -9.15 18.00 -3.89
N ASN A 54 -9.93 18.62 -3.00
CA ASN A 54 -9.93 18.30 -1.56
C ASN A 54 -10.06 16.79 -1.26
N ALA A 55 -10.83 16.06 -2.07
CA ALA A 55 -11.01 14.61 -1.92
C ALA A 55 -9.69 13.79 -2.05
N ALA A 56 -8.65 14.35 -2.66
CA ALA A 56 -7.31 13.74 -2.72
C ALA A 56 -6.59 13.77 -1.37
N HIS A 57 -7.00 14.67 -0.49
CA HIS A 57 -6.42 14.84 0.84
C HIS A 57 -7.25 14.18 1.95
N ASP A 58 -8.37 13.57 1.59
CA ASP A 58 -9.19 12.77 2.49
C ASP A 58 -8.44 11.53 2.98
N GLY A 59 -8.87 11.01 4.12
CA GLY A 59 -8.41 9.72 4.61
C GLY A 59 -8.80 8.58 3.65
N VAL A 60 -7.97 7.54 3.63
CA VAL A 60 -8.23 6.26 2.99
C VAL A 60 -7.84 5.11 3.90
N ILE A 61 -8.44 3.96 3.65
CA ILE A 61 -7.90 2.66 4.05
C ILE A 61 -6.96 2.24 2.93
N GLU A 62 -5.68 2.08 3.24
CA GLU A 62 -4.72 1.49 2.33
C GLU A 62 -4.76 -0.03 2.46
N GLY A 63 -4.72 -0.73 1.33
CA GLY A 63 -4.65 -2.17 1.28
C GLY A 63 -3.94 -2.67 0.02
N LEU A 64 -4.00 -3.98 -0.15
CA LEU A 64 -3.42 -4.72 -1.26
C LEU A 64 -4.50 -5.57 -1.94
N LEU A 65 -4.27 -5.91 -3.20
CA LEU A 65 -5.14 -6.83 -3.95
C LEU A 65 -4.81 -8.30 -3.68
N GLU A 66 -3.63 -8.55 -3.13
CA GLU A 66 -3.11 -9.87 -2.80
C GLU A 66 -2.53 -9.82 -1.39
N PRO A 67 -2.56 -10.94 -0.63
CA PRO A 67 -1.99 -10.98 0.71
C PRO A 67 -0.49 -10.72 0.68
N ARG A 68 0.18 -11.13 -0.41
CA ARG A 68 1.61 -11.04 -0.63
C ARG A 68 1.86 -10.66 -2.11
N PRO A 69 1.85 -9.36 -2.44
CA PRO A 69 1.83 -8.89 -3.83
C PRO A 69 3.18 -9.09 -4.53
N THR A 70 3.24 -10.05 -5.47
CA THR A 70 4.47 -10.33 -6.23
C THR A 70 4.95 -9.10 -7.01
N SER A 71 4.02 -8.27 -7.50
CA SER A 71 4.34 -7.03 -8.22
C SER A 71 5.06 -5.97 -7.38
N TRP A 72 4.94 -6.03 -6.04
CA TRP A 72 5.69 -5.16 -5.14
C TRP A 72 6.97 -5.81 -4.66
N ILE A 73 6.90 -7.12 -4.39
CA ILE A 73 8.02 -7.90 -3.90
C ILE A 73 9.08 -7.93 -4.99
N GLU A 74 8.78 -8.50 -6.15
CA GLU A 74 9.77 -8.77 -7.21
C GLU A 74 9.99 -7.58 -8.15
N ASN A 75 9.60 -6.37 -7.75
CA ASN A 75 9.65 -5.20 -8.62
C ASN A 75 11.10 -4.76 -8.88
N PRO A 76 11.61 -4.85 -10.13
CA PRO A 76 12.98 -4.47 -10.41
C PRO A 76 13.20 -2.95 -10.37
N GLU A 77 12.15 -2.14 -10.55
CA GLU A 77 12.26 -0.68 -10.52
C GLU A 77 12.31 -0.12 -9.10
N PHE A 78 11.73 -0.84 -8.12
CA PHE A 78 11.57 -0.47 -6.71
C PHE A 78 11.91 -1.64 -5.78
N PRO A 79 13.17 -2.12 -5.77
CA PRO A 79 13.54 -3.39 -5.14
C PRO A 79 13.44 -3.43 -3.61
N ASP A 80 13.30 -2.28 -2.94
CA ASP A 80 13.13 -2.23 -1.48
C ASP A 80 11.71 -1.82 -1.05
N LEU A 81 10.79 -1.67 -2.00
CA LEU A 81 9.42 -1.20 -1.74
C LEU A 81 8.71 -2.05 -0.69
N TRP A 82 8.67 -3.37 -0.91
CA TRP A 82 8.04 -4.30 0.02
C TRP A 82 8.68 -4.25 1.41
N ARG A 83 10.03 -4.22 1.45
CA ARG A 83 10.79 -4.14 2.69
C ARG A 83 10.49 -2.85 3.46
N TYR A 84 10.36 -1.72 2.78
CA TYR A 84 10.02 -0.44 3.42
C TYR A 84 8.61 -0.46 4.01
N LEU A 85 7.62 -0.98 3.27
CA LEU A 85 6.26 -1.13 3.79
C LEU A 85 6.24 -2.01 5.05
N MET A 86 6.88 -3.18 4.97
CA MET A 86 6.90 -4.14 6.06
C MET A 86 7.71 -3.64 7.26
N HIS A 87 8.76 -2.85 7.05
CA HIS A 87 9.50 -2.21 8.15
C HIS A 87 8.57 -1.36 9.03
N ASP A 88 7.64 -0.62 8.44
CA ASP A 88 6.71 0.22 9.18
C ASP A 88 5.61 -0.59 9.88
N ILE A 89 5.12 -1.66 9.26
CA ILE A 89 4.15 -2.60 9.85
C ILE A 89 4.77 -3.36 11.03
N CYS A 90 5.99 -3.85 10.86
CA CYS A 90 6.76 -4.64 11.82
C CYS A 90 7.31 -3.82 13.00
N ARG A 91 6.94 -2.54 13.20
CA ARG A 91 7.35 -1.78 14.40
C ARG A 91 6.61 -2.20 15.68
N LYS A 92 5.65 -3.11 15.58
CA LYS A 92 4.87 -3.64 16.71
C LYS A 92 5.34 -5.05 17.05
N LYS A 93 4.81 -5.67 18.11
CA LYS A 93 5.21 -7.02 18.53
C LYS A 93 4.61 -8.14 17.66
N GLU A 94 3.54 -7.83 16.94
CA GLU A 94 2.74 -8.78 16.19
C GLU A 94 2.21 -8.10 14.94
N VAL A 95 2.16 -8.87 13.85
CA VAL A 95 1.57 -8.49 12.57
C VAL A 95 0.35 -9.37 12.33
N MET A 96 -0.75 -8.75 11.94
CA MET A 96 -1.98 -9.41 11.56
C MET A 96 -2.30 -9.09 10.10
N LEU A 97 -2.74 -10.08 9.35
CA LEU A 97 -3.30 -9.87 8.03
C LEU A 97 -4.81 -10.01 8.10
N LEU A 98 -5.51 -8.94 7.71
CA LEU A 98 -6.94 -8.96 7.50
C LEU A 98 -7.25 -9.09 6.02
N SER A 99 -8.31 -9.82 5.70
CA SER A 99 -8.93 -9.78 4.38
C SER A 99 -10.41 -9.40 4.48
N PHE A 100 -10.96 -8.93 3.38
CA PHE A 100 -12.38 -8.59 3.27
C PHE A 100 -12.83 -8.62 1.81
N PRO A 101 -14.09 -8.98 1.53
CA PRO A 101 -14.65 -8.83 0.19
C PRO A 101 -14.74 -7.35 -0.17
N ILE A 102 -14.52 -6.96 -1.41
CA ILE A 102 -14.72 -5.60 -1.92
C ILE A 102 -16.08 -5.54 -2.60
N LEU A 103 -17.01 -4.77 -2.05
CA LEU A 103 -18.35 -4.59 -2.61
C LEU A 103 -18.35 -3.48 -3.66
N ARG A 104 -19.33 -3.51 -4.58
CA ARG A 104 -19.50 -2.42 -5.58
C ARG A 104 -19.90 -1.10 -4.95
N SER A 105 -20.53 -1.13 -3.78
CA SER A 105 -20.90 0.03 -2.98
C SER A 105 -19.70 0.68 -2.29
N ASP A 106 -18.59 -0.03 -2.13
CA ASP A 106 -17.39 0.54 -1.53
C ASP A 106 -16.79 1.62 -2.45
N LYS A 107 -16.29 2.70 -1.85
CA LYS A 107 -15.50 3.70 -2.56
C LYS A 107 -14.05 3.23 -2.71
N ALA A 108 -13.88 2.03 -3.27
CA ALA A 108 -12.61 1.34 -3.46
C ALA A 108 -12.04 1.56 -4.87
N TYR A 109 -10.76 1.92 -4.92
CA TYR A 109 -10.00 2.18 -6.14
C TYR A 109 -8.65 1.48 -6.09
N VAL A 110 -8.18 1.03 -7.24
CA VAL A 110 -6.79 0.64 -7.45
C VAL A 110 -6.06 1.84 -8.05
N VAL A 111 -4.85 2.10 -7.55
CA VAL A 111 -3.99 3.21 -7.95
C VAL A 111 -2.59 2.72 -8.25
N GLU A 112 -1.89 3.43 -9.13
CA GLU A 112 -0.51 3.11 -9.52
C GLU A 112 0.48 3.83 -8.60
N ARG A 113 0.95 3.14 -7.57
CA ARG A 113 1.87 3.70 -6.58
C ARG A 113 3.25 4.03 -7.19
N ALA A 114 3.63 3.40 -8.30
CA ALA A 114 4.90 3.66 -8.98
C ALA A 114 5.10 5.15 -9.32
N HIS A 115 4.02 5.92 -9.52
CA HIS A 115 4.12 7.37 -9.74
C HIS A 115 4.84 8.09 -8.59
N VAL A 116 4.54 7.73 -7.34
CA VAL A 116 5.18 8.33 -6.15
C VAL A 116 6.54 7.69 -5.87
N GLU A 117 6.65 6.36 -6.00
CA GLU A 117 7.90 5.64 -5.74
C GLU A 117 9.04 6.09 -6.66
N ARG A 118 8.76 6.47 -7.90
CA ARG A 118 9.78 7.04 -8.81
C ARG A 118 10.47 8.27 -8.25
N GLU A 119 9.72 9.14 -7.58
CA GLU A 119 10.30 10.31 -6.94
C GLU A 119 11.06 9.93 -5.67
N LEU A 120 10.57 8.98 -4.86
CA LEU A 120 11.29 8.50 -3.68
C LEU A 120 12.64 7.83 -4.03
N TYR A 121 12.70 7.13 -5.16
CA TYR A 121 13.91 6.46 -5.65
C TYR A 121 14.80 7.35 -6.53
N ARG A 122 14.44 8.62 -6.74
CA ARG A 122 15.12 9.51 -7.68
C ARG A 122 16.61 9.70 -7.36
N GLU A 123 16.93 9.93 -6.09
CA GLU A 123 18.32 10.10 -5.62
C GLU A 123 19.15 8.82 -5.83
N ALA A 124 18.60 7.66 -5.47
CA ALA A 124 19.25 6.37 -5.66
C ALA A 124 19.51 6.04 -7.15
N LYS A 125 18.74 6.64 -8.06
CA LYS A 125 18.92 6.54 -9.52
C LYS A 125 19.84 7.61 -10.10
N GLY A 126 20.46 8.46 -9.26
CA GLY A 126 21.37 9.53 -9.70
C GLY A 126 20.66 10.72 -10.36
N LEU A 127 19.34 10.85 -10.18
CA LEU A 127 18.52 11.89 -10.82
C LEU A 127 18.32 13.15 -9.93
N GLY A 128 19.09 13.26 -8.86
CA GLY A 128 19.02 14.34 -7.87
C GLY A 128 17.83 14.20 -6.90
N LYS A 129 17.71 15.18 -5.98
CA LYS A 129 16.63 15.23 -4.99
C LYS A 129 15.29 15.59 -5.64
N PRO A 130 14.16 15.06 -5.16
CA PRO A 130 12.85 15.51 -5.59
C PRO A 130 12.65 17.00 -5.31
N THR A 131 12.11 17.73 -6.28
CA THR A 131 11.71 19.14 -6.09
C THR A 131 10.27 19.21 -5.59
N LYS A 132 9.76 20.41 -5.33
CA LYS A 132 8.34 20.58 -5.02
C LYS A 132 7.47 20.23 -6.23
N GLU A 133 7.85 20.73 -7.40
CA GLU A 133 7.14 20.54 -8.67
C GLU A 133 7.08 19.06 -9.07
N THR A 134 8.19 18.32 -8.99
CA THR A 134 8.20 16.91 -9.40
C THR A 134 7.39 16.03 -8.45
N ARG A 135 7.40 16.34 -7.15
CA ARG A 135 6.54 15.67 -6.16
C ARG A 135 5.06 15.95 -6.42
N ASP A 136 4.71 17.20 -6.69
CA ASP A 136 3.32 17.57 -6.96
C ASP A 136 2.79 16.90 -8.22
N GLU A 137 3.59 16.84 -9.27
CA GLU A 137 3.27 16.10 -10.49
C GLU A 137 3.12 14.59 -10.24
N ALA A 138 4.00 14.00 -9.43
CA ALA A 138 3.90 12.58 -9.05
C ALA A 138 2.61 12.28 -8.29
N PHE A 139 2.23 13.12 -7.32
CA PHE A 139 0.96 12.99 -6.60
C PHE A 139 -0.25 13.25 -7.51
N ARG A 140 -0.14 14.17 -8.47
CA ARG A 140 -1.18 14.40 -9.47
C ARG A 140 -1.43 13.15 -10.29
N ARG A 141 -0.39 12.52 -10.83
CA ARG A 141 -0.49 11.24 -11.57
C ARG A 141 -1.01 10.11 -10.70
N TYR A 142 -0.55 10.03 -9.45
CA TYR A 142 -1.03 9.04 -8.50
C TYR A 142 -2.54 9.15 -8.26
N TRP A 143 -3.04 10.37 -8.05
CA TRP A 143 -4.48 10.64 -7.97
C TRP A 143 -5.22 10.36 -9.27
N GLU A 144 -4.68 10.74 -10.42
CA GLU A 144 -5.34 10.52 -11.71
C GLU A 144 -5.39 9.03 -12.11
N SER A 145 -4.47 8.20 -11.59
CA SER A 145 -4.44 6.75 -11.84
C SER A 145 -5.56 5.93 -11.18
N ARG A 146 -6.51 6.56 -10.47
CA ARG A 146 -7.58 5.82 -9.79
C ARG A 146 -8.50 5.13 -10.78
N VAL A 147 -8.55 3.80 -10.70
CA VAL A 147 -9.55 2.97 -11.38
C VAL A 147 -10.42 2.30 -10.32
N ARG A 148 -11.73 2.24 -10.53
CA ARG A 148 -12.63 1.51 -9.62
C ARG A 148 -12.15 0.07 -9.49
N ALA A 149 -12.07 -0.47 -8.27
CA ALA A 149 -11.44 -1.77 -8.03
C ALA A 149 -12.03 -2.91 -8.89
N HIS A 150 -13.36 -2.92 -9.08
CA HIS A 150 -14.08 -3.88 -9.93
C HIS A 150 -13.86 -3.72 -11.44
N ARG A 151 -13.19 -2.66 -11.88
CA ARG A 151 -12.88 -2.36 -13.28
C ARG A 151 -11.37 -2.41 -13.57
N TYR A 152 -10.56 -2.70 -12.56
CA TYR A 152 -9.12 -2.80 -12.72
C TYR A 152 -8.76 -4.09 -13.47
N ASP A 153 -7.90 -3.97 -14.47
CA ASP A 153 -7.55 -5.02 -15.44
C ASP A 153 -6.19 -5.67 -15.16
N GLY A 154 -5.47 -5.24 -14.10
CA GLY A 154 -4.18 -5.81 -13.73
C GLY A 154 -2.96 -5.14 -14.36
N ASN A 155 -3.10 -3.99 -15.02
CA ASN A 155 -2.03 -3.38 -15.81
C ASN A 155 -1.02 -2.49 -15.05
N TYR A 156 -1.17 -2.29 -13.74
CA TYR A 156 -0.24 -1.49 -12.92
C TYR A 156 0.97 -2.30 -12.47
N ALA A 157 2.12 -1.63 -12.46
CA ALA A 157 3.39 -2.14 -11.98
C ALA A 157 3.40 -2.26 -10.45
N VAL A 158 2.80 -1.29 -9.75
CA VAL A 158 2.68 -1.28 -8.28
C VAL A 158 1.23 -0.94 -7.89
N PRO A 159 0.29 -1.89 -8.06
CA PRO A 159 -1.11 -1.66 -7.72
C PRO A 159 -1.27 -1.54 -6.20
N GLN A 160 -1.83 -0.42 -5.74
CA GLN A 160 -2.26 -0.22 -4.35
C GLN A 160 -3.78 -0.10 -4.29
N LEU A 161 -4.40 -0.71 -3.28
CA LEU A 161 -5.82 -0.51 -3.01
C LEU A 161 -6.00 0.70 -2.07
N ALA A 162 -6.89 1.61 -2.45
CA ALA A 162 -7.27 2.77 -1.65
C ALA A 162 -8.80 2.88 -1.53
N ILE A 163 -9.31 2.94 -0.30
CA ILE A 163 -10.75 2.88 -0.01
C ILE A 163 -11.17 4.11 0.81
N TRP A 164 -12.09 4.91 0.27
CA TRP A 164 -12.62 6.14 0.92
C TRP A 164 -13.86 5.89 1.80
N SER A 165 -14.39 4.67 1.80
CA SER A 165 -15.48 4.23 2.67
C SER A 165 -14.95 3.31 3.78
N GLY A 166 -15.60 3.31 4.95
CA GLY A 166 -15.30 2.34 6.00
C GLY A 166 -15.61 0.91 5.54
N ILE A 167 -14.86 -0.06 6.06
CA ILE A 167 -15.15 -1.49 5.91
C ILE A 167 -15.66 -2.01 7.25
N PRO A 168 -16.94 -2.38 7.35
CA PRO A 168 -17.55 -2.86 8.58
C PRO A 168 -16.82 -4.07 9.16
N PHE A 169 -16.77 -4.16 10.48
CA PHE A 169 -16.03 -5.21 11.19
C PHE A 169 -16.50 -6.63 10.82
N GLU A 170 -17.80 -6.83 10.61
CA GLU A 170 -18.39 -8.11 10.22
C GLU A 170 -17.92 -8.62 8.84
N ARG A 171 -17.32 -7.76 8.02
CA ARG A 171 -16.72 -8.14 6.72
C ARG A 171 -15.25 -8.52 6.83
N LEU A 172 -14.61 -8.29 7.97
CA LEU A 172 -13.19 -8.53 8.17
C LEU A 172 -12.95 -9.99 8.59
N GLN A 173 -11.94 -10.60 8.00
CA GLN A 173 -11.48 -11.94 8.32
C GLN A 173 -10.00 -11.87 8.70
N VAL A 174 -9.63 -12.48 9.81
CA VAL A 174 -8.22 -12.64 10.19
C VAL A 174 -7.68 -13.84 9.41
N GLU A 175 -6.79 -13.58 8.45
CA GLU A 175 -6.11 -14.62 7.68
C GLU A 175 -5.06 -15.31 8.54
N TRP A 176 -4.27 -14.51 9.25
CA TRP A 176 -3.26 -14.98 10.20
C TRP A 176 -2.83 -13.86 11.16
N SER A 177 -2.25 -14.27 12.28
CA SER A 177 -1.52 -13.41 13.21
C SER A 177 -0.18 -14.06 13.53
N ARG A 178 0.91 -13.30 13.44
CA ARG A 178 2.27 -13.82 13.62
C ARG A 178 3.16 -12.84 14.39
N PRO A 179 4.13 -13.35 15.17
CA PRO A 179 5.17 -12.51 15.74
C PRO A 179 5.88 -11.69 14.65
N THR A 180 6.22 -10.45 15.00
CA THR A 180 6.92 -9.55 14.09
C THR A 180 8.24 -10.09 13.60
N ASP A 181 9.02 -10.72 14.47
CA ASP A 181 10.36 -11.22 14.12
C ASP A 181 10.26 -12.30 13.02
N ASP A 182 9.26 -13.18 13.10
CA ASP A 182 9.02 -14.20 12.08
C ASP A 182 8.72 -13.58 10.71
N VAL A 183 7.82 -12.60 10.69
CA VAL A 183 7.42 -11.90 9.46
C VAL A 183 8.59 -11.08 8.89
N TRP A 184 9.35 -10.40 9.75
CA TRP A 184 10.48 -9.59 9.34
C TRP A 184 11.62 -10.43 8.77
N ASN A 185 11.92 -11.58 9.39
CA ASN A 185 12.92 -12.51 8.91
C ASN A 185 12.58 -13.06 7.51
N GLU A 186 11.30 -13.34 7.23
CA GLU A 186 10.84 -13.71 5.89
C GLU A 186 11.07 -12.60 4.86
N VAL A 187 10.71 -11.36 5.19
CA VAL A 187 10.92 -10.19 4.33
C VAL A 187 12.41 -9.95 4.04
N LEU A 188 13.28 -10.17 5.02
CA LEU A 188 14.73 -10.07 4.84
C LEU A 188 15.24 -11.17 3.90
N ALA A 189 14.83 -12.42 4.09
CA ALA A 189 15.20 -13.53 3.23
C ALA A 189 14.75 -13.32 1.76
N GLU A 190 13.55 -12.76 1.56
CA GLU A 190 13.03 -12.37 0.24
C GLU A 190 13.91 -11.31 -0.43
N SER A 191 14.27 -10.26 0.33
CA SER A 191 15.09 -9.16 -0.16
C SER A 191 16.49 -9.63 -0.56
N GLU A 192 17.07 -10.59 0.17
CA GLU A 192 18.36 -11.19 -0.14
C GLU A 192 18.30 -12.07 -1.39
N SER A 193 17.25 -12.88 -1.52
CA SER A 193 17.01 -13.71 -2.70
C SER A 193 16.94 -12.87 -3.98
N GLN A 194 16.25 -11.73 -3.93
CA GLN A 194 16.16 -10.81 -5.07
C GLN A 194 17.49 -10.18 -5.46
N LYS A 195 18.26 -9.70 -4.49
CA LYS A 195 19.61 -9.15 -4.75
C LYS A 195 20.50 -10.20 -5.41
N SER A 196 20.39 -11.46 -4.99
CA SER A 196 21.13 -12.56 -5.61
C SER A 196 20.70 -12.81 -7.07
N HIS A 197 19.40 -12.75 -7.36
CA HIS A 197 18.83 -12.94 -8.69
C HIS A 197 19.22 -11.83 -9.66
N VAL A 198 19.16 -10.56 -9.22
CA VAL A 198 19.57 -9.39 -10.01
C VAL A 198 21.07 -9.45 -10.33
N ARG A 199 21.91 -9.79 -9.35
CA ARG A 199 23.36 -9.98 -9.57
C ARG A 199 23.65 -11.06 -10.62
N LYS A 200 22.96 -12.20 -10.57
CA LYS A 200 23.11 -13.28 -11.55
C LYS A 200 22.64 -12.87 -12.95
N LYS A 201 21.54 -12.13 -13.08
CA LYS A 201 21.07 -11.61 -14.39
C LYS A 201 22.05 -10.62 -15.00
N ASN A 202 22.60 -9.70 -14.19
CA ASN A 202 23.58 -8.72 -14.66
C ASN A 202 24.88 -9.38 -15.09
N ALA A 203 25.39 -10.36 -14.34
CA ALA A 203 26.58 -11.13 -14.72
C ALA A 203 26.41 -11.87 -16.06
N LYS A 204 25.24 -12.49 -16.29
CA LYS A 204 24.93 -13.14 -17.58
C LYS A 204 24.81 -12.15 -18.75
N LYS A 205 24.35 -10.93 -18.50
CA LYS A 205 24.24 -9.90 -19.54
C LYS A 205 25.63 -9.40 -19.96
N ILE A 206 26.52 -9.17 -18.99
CA ILE A 206 27.91 -8.76 -19.22
C ILE A 206 28.67 -9.84 -20.02
N ALA A 207 28.54 -11.10 -19.62
CA ALA A 207 29.20 -12.23 -20.29
C ALA A 207 28.70 -12.52 -21.72
N LYS A 208 27.54 -11.97 -22.12
CA LYS A 208 27.01 -12.07 -23.49
C LYS A 208 27.34 -10.86 -24.37
N SER A 209 27.89 -9.80 -23.78
CA SER A 209 28.31 -8.56 -24.45
C SER A 209 29.84 -8.43 -24.56
N SER A 210 30.57 -9.46 -24.12
CA SER A 210 32.02 -9.66 -24.26
C SER A 210 32.26 -10.83 -25.20
#